data_AF-A0A8J6JE11-F1
#
_entry.id   AF-A0A8J6JE11-F1
#
_cell.length_a   1.000
_cell.length_b   1.000
_cell.length_c   1.000
_cell.angle_alpha   90.00
_cell.angle_beta   90.00
_cell.angle_gamma   90.00
#
_symmetry.space_group_name_H-M   'P 1'
#
loop_
_entity.id
_entity.type
_entity.pdbx_description
1 polymer ?
#
loop_
_entity_poly.entity_id
_entity_poly.type
_entity_poly.pdbx_seq_one_letter_code
_entity_poly.pdbx_strand_id
1 'polypeptide(L)' 'MAPARLPPPLRAGWNGAVRAALATPDMRRQLAQDGSEPMGGTPEEFRAFLDGEHAR' A
#
# COMPACT_ATOMS: atom_id res chain seq x y z
N MET A 1 -0.52 3.64 6.15
CA MET A 1 -1.09 3.30 7.48
C MET A 1 -2.45 3.97 7.64
N ALA A 2 -3.33 3.44 8.48
CA ALA A 2 -4.67 3.97 8.74
C ALA A 2 -4.99 3.91 10.24
N PRO A 3 -6.02 4.60 10.74
CA PRO A 3 -6.40 4.55 12.15
C PRO A 3 -6.67 3.11 12.63
N ALA A 4 -6.20 2.77 13.83
CA ALA A 4 -6.24 1.39 14.35
C ALA A 4 -7.65 0.77 14.39
N ARG A 5 -8.69 1.60 14.56
CA ARG A 5 -10.09 1.17 14.63
C ARG A 5 -10.87 1.41 13.35
N LEU A 6 -10.21 1.55 12.20
CA LEU A 6 -10.90 1.67 10.92
C LEU A 6 -11.76 0.41 10.68
N PRO A 7 -13.08 0.55 10.46
CA PRO A 7 -13.96 -0.58 10.17
C PRO A 7 -13.47 -1.43 8.99
N PRO A 8 -13.64 -2.77 9.04
CA PRO A 8 -13.21 -3.67 7.97
C PRO A 8 -13.62 -3.25 6.55
N PRO A 9 -14.89 -2.86 6.26
CA PRO A 9 -15.28 -2.51 4.90
C PRO A 9 -14.56 -1.25 4.40
N LEU A 10 -14.32 -0.26 5.27
CA LEU A 10 -13.59 0.95 4.90
C LEU A 10 -12.11 0.66 4.65
N ARG A 11 -11.51 -0.24 5.44
CA ARG A 11 -10.13 -0.69 5.25
C ARG A 11 -9.93 -1.38 3.91
N ALA A 12 -10.84 -2.28 3.55
CA ALA A 12 -10.82 -2.98 2.28
C ALA A 12 -11.00 -2.00 1.11
N GLY A 13 -11.99 -1.11 1.19
CA GLY A 13 -12.23 -0.10 0.15
C GLY A 13 -11.03 0.84 -0.05
N TRP A 14 -10.41 1.29 1.04
CA TRP A 14 -9.25 2.16 0.99
C TRP A 14 -8.03 1.46 0.38
N ASN A 15 -7.73 0.22 0.78
CA ASN A 15 -6.65 -0.57 0.15
C ASN A 15 -6.93 -0.81 -1.34
N GLY A 16 -8.16 -1.14 -1.71
CA GLY A 16 -8.57 -1.32 -3.09
C GLY A 16 -8.35 -0.07 -3.95
N ALA A 17 -8.76 1.10 -3.44
CA ALA A 17 -8.58 2.37 -4.13
C ALA A 17 -7.09 2.72 -4.34
N VAL A 18 -6.25 2.49 -3.33
CA VAL A 18 -4.80 2.71 -3.43
C VAL A 18 -4.19 1.78 -4.49
N ARG A 19 -4.54 0.49 -4.48
CA ARG A 19 -4.05 -0.47 -5.48
C ARG A 19 -4.47 -0.10 -6.90
N ALA A 20 -5.71 0.36 -7.08
CA ALA A 20 -6.18 0.83 -8.37
C ALA A 20 -5.40 2.05 -8.86
N ALA A 21 -5.14 3.02 -7.98
CA ALA A 21 -4.35 4.21 -8.33
C ALA A 21 -2.91 3.86 -8.74
N LEU A 22 -2.24 2.97 -7.98
CA LEU A 22 -0.88 2.49 -8.29
C LEU A 22 -0.80 1.65 -9.58
N ALA A 23 -1.93 1.07 -10.02
CA ALA A 23 -2.00 0.32 -11.27
C ALA A 23 -2.12 1.24 -12.51
N THR A 24 -2.45 2.52 -12.33
CA THR A 24 -2.57 3.44 -13.47
C THR A 24 -1.22 3.68 -14.15
N PRO A 25 -1.19 3.77 -15.50
CA PRO A 25 0.06 4.01 -16.23
C PRO A 25 0.76 5.31 -15.80
N ASP A 26 -0.01 6.36 -15.53
CA ASP A 26 0.53 7.66 -15.14
C ASP A 26 1.23 7.58 -13.78
N MET A 27 0.61 6.93 -12.80
CA MET A 27 1.22 6.74 -11.48
C MET A 27 2.47 5.88 -11.56
N ARG A 28 2.47 4.81 -12.37
CA ARG A 28 3.64 3.96 -12.60
C ARG A 28 4.80 4.73 -13.24
N ARG A 29 4.51 5.58 -14.23
CA ARG A 29 5.54 6.43 -14.87
C ARG A 29 6.14 7.40 -13.86
N GLN A 30 5.31 8.05 -13.05
CA GLN A 30 5.77 9.02 -12.06
C GLN A 30 6.64 8.35 -10.98
N LEU A 31 6.20 7.21 -10.44
CA LEU A 31 6.99 6.46 -9.46
C LEU A 31 8.34 5.99 -10.05
N ALA A 32 8.34 5.52 -11.29
CA ALA A 32 9.57 5.11 -11.97
C ALA A 32 10.54 6.30 -12.18
N GLN A 33 10.04 7.50 -12.45
CA GLN A 33 10.86 8.72 -12.55
C GLN A 33 11.53 9.08 -11.22
N ASP A 34 10.84 8.83 -10.11
CA ASP A 34 11.36 9.06 -8.77
C ASP A 34 12.23 7.89 -8.25
N GLY A 35 12.55 6.91 -9.12
CA GLY A 35 13.32 5.71 -8.76
C GLY A 35 12.59 4.77 -7.81
N SER A 36 11.28 4.93 -7.67
CA SER A 36 10.42 4.15 -6.78
C SER A 36 9.71 3.03 -7.55
N GLU A 37 9.71 1.82 -6.99
CA GLU A 37 8.88 0.73 -7.48
C GLU A 37 7.60 0.62 -6.62
N PRO A 38 6.40 0.67 -7.22
CA PRO A 38 5.17 0.47 -6.47
C PRO A 38 5.12 -0.95 -5.91
N MET A 39 5.36 -1.09 -4.61
CA MET A 39 5.04 -2.32 -3.89
C MET A 39 3.52 -2.44 -3.79
N GLY A 40 2.94 -3.28 -4.65
CA GLY A 40 1.57 -3.75 -4.49
C GLY A 40 1.50 -4.77 -3.35
N GLY A 41 0.41 -4.77 -2.60
CA GLY A 41 0.17 -5.78 -1.57
C GLY A 41 -1.09 -5.59 -0.75
N THR A 42 -1.39 -6.57 0.09
CA THR A 42 -2.47 -6.54 1.06
C THR A 42 -2.06 -5.76 2.32
N PRO A 43 -3.02 -5.28 3.13
CA PRO A 43 -2.71 -4.72 4.44
C PRO A 43 -1.91 -5.67 5.34
N GLU A 44 -2.14 -6.98 5.22
CA GLU A 44 -1.47 -8.03 5.99
C GLU A 44 0.00 -8.19 5.57
N GLU A 45 0.28 -8.15 4.26
CA GLU A 45 1.66 -8.15 3.74
C GLU A 45 2.44 -6.92 4.23
N PHE A 46 1.80 -5.75 4.23
CA PHE A 46 2.40 -4.54 4.76
C PHE A 46 2.64 -4.61 6.28
N ARG A 47 1.73 -5.24 7.03
CA ARG A 47 1.90 -5.49 8.47
C ARG A 47 3.12 -6.38 8.72
N ALA A 48 3.22 -7.49 7.99
CA ALA A 48 4.33 -8.43 8.11
C ALA A 48 5.69 -7.77 7.77
N PHE A 49 5.72 -6.90 6.75
CA PHE A 49 6.90 -6.12 6.40
C PHE A 49 7.35 -5.22 7.57
N LEU A 50 6.43 -4.46 8.17
CA LEU A 50 6.75 -3.58 9.30
C LEU A 50 7.21 -4.36 10.54
N ASP A 51 6.58 -5.50 10.82
CA ASP A 51 6.97 -6.36 11.94
C ASP A 51 8.38 -6.95 11.72
N GLY A 52 8.77 -7.21 10.47
CA GLY A 52 10.12 -7.64 10.10
C GLY A 52 11.18 -6.52 10.14
N GLU A 53 10.83 -5.29 9.75
CA GLU A 53 11.71 -4.11 9.82
C GLU A 53 11.98 -3.66 11.26
N HIS A 54 10.97 -3.68 12.13
CA HIS A 54 11.15 -3.29 13.55
C HIS A 54 11.97 -4.30 14.38
N ALA A 55 12.13 -5.54 13.90
CA ALA A 55 12.87 -6.57 14.60
C ALA A 55 14.39 -6.52 14.34
N ARG A 56 14.87 -5.58 13.53
CA ARG A 56 16.25 -5.46 13.09
C ARG A 56 16.90 -4.18 13.60
#